data_AF-A0A4Q3HN12-F1
#
_entry.id   AF-A0A4Q3HN12-F1
#
_cell.length_a   1.000
_cell.length_b   1.000
_cell.length_c   1.000
_cell.angle_alpha   90.00
_cell.angle_beta   90.00
_cell.angle_gamma   90.00
#
_symmetry.space_group_name_H-M   'P 1'
#
loop_
_entity.id
_entity.type
_entity.pdbx_description
1 polymer ?
#
loop_
_entity_poly.entity_id
_entity_poly.type
_entity_poly.pdbx_seq_one_letter_code
_entity_poly.pdbx_strand_id
1 'polypeptide(L)'
;GSMLAALGVVLLQAANLLIGGTAGIGFLLRYSVDISFGAAFFLINLPFYWLAYKRLGPVFTVKTFSAVAVTSVLTGVLPKLITISAIDPVIAALFGGLLIGCGMLILFRHRASLGGFGILALYLQDRLGWRAGFVQLGLDCVVLVLSFLVASPFVILCSVIAAVTLNLTLAINHRTDRYIVR
;
A
#
# COMPACT_ATOMS: atom_id res chain seq x y z
N GLY A 1 6.97 11.16 2.89
CA GLY A 1 5.98 10.13 2.53
C GLY A 1 6.60 8.75 2.58
N SER A 2 7.44 8.40 1.59
CA SER A 2 8.02 7.05 1.42
C SER A 2 8.71 6.47 2.65
N MET A 3 9.48 7.27 3.41
CA MET A 3 10.12 6.79 4.64
C MET A 3 9.10 6.33 5.70
N LEU A 4 8.04 7.11 5.95
CA LEU A 4 7.00 6.73 6.91
C LEU A 4 6.25 5.48 6.45
N ALA A 5 5.92 5.41 5.15
CA ALA A 5 5.29 4.22 4.59
C ALA A 5 6.20 2.99 4.71
N ALA A 6 7.50 3.14 4.44
CA ALA A 6 8.46 2.05 4.57
C ALA A 6 8.61 1.59 6.03
N LEU A 7 8.71 2.50 7.00
CA LEU A 7 8.73 2.15 8.43
C LEU A 7 7.46 1.42 8.85
N GLY A 8 6.29 1.87 8.42
CA GLY A 8 5.05 1.17 8.70
C GLY A 8 5.01 -0.24 8.10
N VAL A 9 5.51 -0.42 6.88
CA VAL A 9 5.68 -1.76 6.27
C VAL A 9 6.62 -2.63 7.09
N VAL A 10 7.73 -2.08 7.60
CA VAL A 10 8.68 -2.83 8.44
C VAL A 10 8.01 -3.29 9.74
N LEU A 11 7.19 -2.46 10.39
CA LEU A 11 6.44 -2.86 11.59
C LEU A 11 5.47 -4.01 11.29
N LEU A 12 4.73 -3.91 10.18
CA LEU A 12 3.79 -4.96 9.78
C LEU A 12 4.52 -6.26 9.42
N GLN A 13 5.65 -6.17 8.74
CA GLN A 13 6.50 -7.31 8.41
C GLN A 13 7.04 -8.00 9.66
N ALA A 14 7.46 -7.24 10.69
CA ALA A 14 7.93 -7.79 11.95
C ALA A 14 6.86 -8.61 12.71
N ALA A 15 5.57 -8.32 12.46
CA ALA A 15 4.43 -9.08 12.99
C ALA A 15 3.80 -10.06 11.99
N ASN A 16 4.43 -10.29 10.82
CA ASN A 16 3.90 -11.11 9.71
C ASN A 16 2.49 -10.68 9.24
N LEU A 17 2.17 -9.39 9.35
CA LEU A 17 0.88 -8.86 8.94
C LEU A 17 0.84 -8.58 7.43
N LEU A 18 -0.37 -8.45 6.92
CA LEU A 18 -0.70 -8.10 5.55
C LEU A 18 -1.56 -6.82 5.54
N ILE A 19 -1.70 -6.23 4.36
CA ILE A 19 -2.64 -5.11 4.11
C ILE A 19 -3.35 -5.41 2.80
N GLY A 20 -4.49 -4.78 2.53
CA GLY A 20 -5.10 -4.78 1.19
C GLY A 20 -4.24 -4.09 0.14
N GLY A 21 -4.75 -4.06 -1.09
CA GLY A 21 -4.10 -3.40 -2.21
C GLY A 21 -2.91 -4.17 -2.78
N THR A 22 -2.09 -3.45 -3.56
CA THR A 22 -0.86 -4.01 -4.12
C THR A 22 0.22 -4.31 -3.09
N ALA A 23 0.21 -3.60 -1.96
CA ALA A 23 1.06 -3.93 -0.83
C ALA A 23 0.74 -5.33 -0.27
N GLY A 24 -0.53 -5.72 -0.23
CA GLY A 24 -0.96 -7.05 0.13
C GLY A 24 -0.40 -8.15 -0.77
N ILE A 25 -0.48 -7.96 -2.08
CA ILE A 25 0.17 -8.89 -3.02
C ILE A 25 1.69 -8.94 -2.76
N GLY A 26 2.32 -7.80 -2.45
CA GLY A 26 3.73 -7.75 -2.07
C GLY A 26 4.06 -8.62 -0.85
N PHE A 27 3.21 -8.58 0.18
CA PHE A 27 3.33 -9.46 1.36
C PHE A 27 3.08 -10.92 1.02
N LEU A 28 2.04 -11.24 0.23
CA LEU A 28 1.76 -12.61 -0.22
C LEU A 28 2.96 -13.21 -0.95
N LEU A 29 3.52 -12.48 -1.92
CA LEU A 29 4.70 -12.96 -2.65
C LEU A 29 5.91 -13.15 -1.74
N ARG A 30 6.11 -12.26 -0.77
CA ARG A 30 7.18 -12.43 0.21
C ARG A 30 6.98 -13.68 1.06
N TYR A 31 5.77 -13.95 1.53
CA TYR A 31 5.50 -15.08 2.41
C TYR A 31 5.38 -16.43 1.67
N SER A 32 5.07 -16.42 0.37
CA SER A 32 4.94 -17.64 -0.45
C SER A 32 6.18 -18.00 -1.27
N VAL A 33 6.92 -17.00 -1.79
CA VAL A 33 7.97 -17.20 -2.83
C VAL A 33 9.33 -16.66 -2.37
N ASP A 34 9.45 -16.23 -1.11
CA ASP A 34 10.68 -15.70 -0.47
C ASP A 34 11.36 -14.53 -1.23
N ILE A 35 10.60 -13.81 -2.06
CA ILE A 35 11.07 -12.58 -2.66
C ILE A 35 11.04 -11.45 -1.62
N SER A 36 11.98 -10.50 -1.70
CA SER A 36 11.94 -9.32 -0.83
C SER A 36 10.66 -8.51 -1.09
N PHE A 37 10.05 -7.99 -0.03
CA PHE A 37 8.82 -7.18 -0.14
C PHE A 37 9.03 -6.02 -1.11
N GLY A 38 10.15 -5.31 -1.00
CA GLY A 38 10.47 -4.19 -1.87
C GLY A 38 10.51 -4.56 -3.35
N ALA A 39 11.15 -5.68 -3.69
CA ALA A 39 11.18 -6.15 -5.08
C ALA A 39 9.78 -6.52 -5.59
N ALA A 40 9.01 -7.27 -4.81
CA ALA A 40 7.63 -7.62 -5.15
C ALA A 40 6.77 -6.36 -5.36
N PHE A 41 6.83 -5.43 -4.40
CA PHE A 41 6.06 -4.20 -4.44
C PHE A 41 6.39 -3.34 -5.67
N PHE A 42 7.66 -3.25 -6.05
CA PHE A 42 8.07 -2.53 -7.25
C PHE A 42 7.56 -3.20 -8.53
N LEU A 43 7.74 -4.53 -8.66
CA LEU A 43 7.35 -5.29 -9.84
C LEU A 43 5.83 -5.27 -10.07
N ILE A 44 5.04 -5.45 -9.00
CA ILE A 44 3.57 -5.36 -9.06
C ILE A 44 3.12 -3.98 -9.55
N ASN A 45 3.90 -2.93 -9.26
CA ASN A 45 3.56 -1.56 -9.62
C ASN A 45 3.88 -1.18 -11.08
N LEU A 46 4.73 -1.94 -11.78
CA LEU A 46 5.10 -1.69 -13.18
C LEU A 46 3.89 -1.50 -14.13
N PRO A 47 2.89 -2.40 -14.18
CA PRO A 47 1.73 -2.22 -15.07
C PRO A 47 0.93 -0.96 -14.74
N PHE A 48 0.88 -0.56 -13.46
CA PHE A 48 0.14 0.62 -13.03
C PHE A 48 0.83 1.93 -13.41
N TYR A 49 2.16 1.95 -13.60
CA TYR A 49 2.84 3.15 -14.10
C TYR A 49 2.46 3.47 -15.54
N TRP A 50 2.29 2.45 -16.38
CA TRP A 50 1.81 2.64 -17.74
C TRP A 50 0.39 3.22 -17.76
N LEU A 51 -0.49 2.71 -16.91
CA LEU A 51 -1.85 3.25 -16.73
C LEU A 51 -1.83 4.68 -16.18
N ALA A 52 -0.97 4.95 -15.20
CA ALA A 52 -0.79 6.28 -14.63
C ALA A 52 -0.34 7.29 -15.68
N TYR A 53 0.61 6.90 -16.55
CA TYR A 53 1.13 7.75 -17.61
C TYR A 53 0.03 8.17 -18.58
N LYS A 54 -0.81 7.20 -18.98
CA LYS A 54 -1.92 7.42 -19.90
C LYS A 54 -3.06 8.27 -19.31
N ARG A 55 -3.27 8.24 -17.99
CA ARG A 55 -4.45 8.85 -17.35
C ARG A 55 -4.16 10.08 -16.51
N LEU A 56 -3.16 9.99 -15.63
CA LEU A 56 -2.83 11.02 -14.65
C LEU A 56 -1.67 11.92 -15.12
N GLY A 57 -1.05 11.55 -16.25
CA GLY A 57 -0.01 12.31 -16.92
C GLY A 57 1.41 11.99 -16.45
N PRO A 58 2.41 12.51 -17.18
CA PRO A 58 3.82 12.18 -16.96
C PRO A 58 4.32 12.63 -15.58
N VAL A 59 3.92 13.83 -15.12
CA VAL A 59 4.38 14.39 -13.85
C VAL A 59 3.94 13.54 -12.65
N PHE A 60 2.68 13.12 -12.61
CA PHE A 60 2.17 12.23 -11.56
C PHE A 60 2.88 10.88 -11.60
N THR A 61 3.13 10.37 -12.81
CA THR A 61 3.76 9.06 -13.02
C THR A 61 5.19 9.05 -12.53
N VAL A 62 6.01 10.03 -12.89
CA VAL A 62 7.41 10.12 -12.43
C VAL A 62 7.48 10.25 -10.91
N LYS A 63 6.61 11.07 -10.31
CA LYS A 63 6.53 11.22 -8.86
C LYS A 63 6.13 9.92 -8.16
N THR A 64 5.12 9.22 -8.69
CA THR A 64 4.63 7.94 -8.15
C THR A 64 5.66 6.82 -8.32
N PHE A 65 6.29 6.73 -9.49
CA PHE A 65 7.40 5.82 -9.74
C PHE A 65 8.52 6.04 -8.74
N SER A 66 8.96 7.29 -8.56
CA SER A 66 10.01 7.65 -7.61
C SER A 66 9.60 7.30 -6.17
N ALA A 67 8.36 7.61 -5.78
CA ALA A 67 7.86 7.31 -4.45
C ALA A 67 7.84 5.80 -4.17
N VAL A 68 7.37 4.99 -5.12
CA VAL A 68 7.36 3.53 -5.01
C VAL A 68 8.78 2.96 -5.04
N ALA A 69 9.66 3.43 -5.91
CA ALA A 69 11.06 3.00 -5.97
C ALA A 69 11.76 3.24 -4.63
N VAL A 70 11.63 4.46 -4.08
CA VAL A 70 12.22 4.80 -2.78
C VAL A 70 11.61 3.95 -1.66
N THR A 71 10.29 3.78 -1.60
CA THR A 71 9.66 2.90 -0.59
C THR A 71 10.14 1.46 -0.73
N SER A 72 10.30 0.96 -1.95
CA SER A 72 10.77 -0.41 -2.25
C SER A 72 12.20 -0.61 -1.77
N VAL A 73 13.10 0.34 -2.04
CA VAL A 73 14.48 0.30 -1.56
C VAL A 73 14.51 0.37 -0.04
N LEU A 74 13.79 1.32 0.56
CA LEU A 74 13.78 1.50 2.01
C LEU A 74 13.24 0.27 2.74
N THR A 75 12.20 -0.38 2.23
CA THR A 75 11.65 -1.61 2.84
C THR A 75 12.59 -2.81 2.72
N GLY A 76 13.55 -2.82 1.78
CA GLY A 76 14.61 -3.82 1.71
C GLY A 76 15.84 -3.49 2.57
N VAL A 77 16.10 -2.20 2.83
CA VAL A 77 17.28 -1.72 3.58
C VAL A 77 16.99 -1.59 5.08
N LEU A 78 15.85 -1.02 5.46
CA LEU A 78 15.52 -0.73 6.86
C LEU A 78 15.56 -1.97 7.77
N PRO A 79 15.05 -3.16 7.39
CA PRO A 79 15.17 -4.36 8.22
C PRO A 79 16.61 -4.79 8.52
N LYS A 80 17.61 -4.35 7.71
CA LYS A 80 19.03 -4.63 7.94
C LYS A 80 19.67 -3.63 8.92
N LEU A 81 19.04 -2.46 9.10
CA LEU A 81 19.52 -1.38 9.96
C LEU A 81 18.77 -1.30 11.28
N ILE A 82 17.51 -1.75 11.30
CA ILE A 82 16.62 -1.73 12.45
C ILE A 82 16.17 -3.16 12.70
N THR A 83 16.63 -3.74 13.81
CA THR A 83 16.20 -5.07 14.26
C THR A 83 15.05 -4.92 15.24
N ILE A 84 13.89 -5.47 14.88
CA ILE A 84 12.74 -5.59 15.77
C ILE A 84 12.69 -7.04 16.24
N SER A 85 13.07 -7.30 17.49
CA SER A 85 13.13 -8.66 18.04
C SER A 85 11.74 -9.26 18.25
N ALA A 86 10.81 -8.46 18.77
CA ALA A 86 9.42 -8.83 18.93
C ALA A 86 8.56 -7.57 18.90
N ILE A 87 7.37 -7.69 18.34
CA ILE A 87 6.34 -6.65 18.41
C ILE A 87 4.98 -7.35 18.50
N ASP A 88 4.11 -6.83 19.37
CA ASP A 88 2.74 -7.33 19.47
C ASP A 88 2.00 -7.08 18.14
N PRO A 89 1.30 -8.07 17.56
CA PRO A 89 0.62 -7.91 16.28
C PRO A 89 -0.45 -6.82 16.26
N VAL A 90 -1.15 -6.57 17.36
CA VAL A 90 -2.15 -5.49 17.42
C VAL A 90 -1.46 -4.13 17.41
N ILE A 91 -0.37 -3.98 18.16
CA ILE A 91 0.44 -2.75 18.16
C ILE A 91 1.07 -2.52 16.77
N ALA A 92 1.64 -3.56 16.16
CA ALA A 92 2.18 -3.49 14.82
C ALA A 92 1.11 -3.07 13.81
N ALA A 93 -0.11 -3.61 13.91
CA ALA A 93 -1.24 -3.25 13.06
C ALA A 93 -1.60 -1.77 13.18
N LEU A 94 -1.78 -1.26 14.40
CA LEU A 94 -2.16 0.12 14.66
C LEU A 94 -1.09 1.10 14.20
N PHE A 95 0.16 0.93 14.65
CA PHE A 95 1.24 1.85 14.31
C PHE A 95 1.67 1.72 12.85
N GLY A 96 1.73 0.50 12.32
CA GLY A 96 2.04 0.23 10.92
C GLY A 96 1.00 0.85 9.99
N GLY A 97 -0.29 0.62 10.26
CA GLY A 97 -1.40 1.22 9.52
C GLY A 97 -1.40 2.75 9.57
N LEU A 98 -1.17 3.34 10.75
CA LEU A 98 -1.08 4.78 10.94
C LEU A 98 0.09 5.39 10.16
N LEU A 99 1.29 4.81 10.26
CA LEU A 99 2.49 5.31 9.57
C LEU A 99 2.35 5.24 8.05
N ILE A 100 1.77 4.15 7.53
CA ILE A 100 1.49 4.01 6.10
C ILE A 100 0.43 5.03 5.67
N GLY A 101 -0.66 5.18 6.42
CA GLY A 101 -1.70 6.18 6.16
C GLY A 101 -1.14 7.61 6.11
N CYS A 102 -0.35 8.00 7.11
CA CYS A 102 0.35 9.29 7.15
C CYS A 102 1.34 9.45 5.98
N GLY A 103 2.11 8.41 5.68
CA GLY A 103 3.03 8.38 4.55
C GLY A 103 2.32 8.61 3.22
N MET A 104 1.16 7.98 3.03
CA MET A 104 0.31 8.14 1.86
C MET A 104 -0.32 9.55 1.78
N LEU A 105 -0.82 10.12 2.88
CA LEU A 105 -1.35 11.50 2.89
C LEU A 105 -0.31 12.51 2.42
N ILE A 106 0.93 12.39 2.90
CA ILE A 106 2.02 13.27 2.48
C ILE A 106 2.27 13.13 0.97
N LEU A 107 2.27 11.90 0.45
CA LEU A 107 2.47 11.68 -0.99
C LEU A 107 1.32 12.25 -1.83
N PHE A 108 0.08 11.99 -1.42
CA PHE A 108 -1.12 12.50 -2.09
C PHE A 108 -1.11 14.03 -2.16
N ARG A 109 -0.65 14.70 -1.10
CA ARG A 109 -0.49 16.17 -1.10
C ARG A 109 0.48 16.71 -2.15
N HIS A 110 1.44 15.90 -2.58
CA HIS A 110 2.38 16.28 -3.64
C HIS A 110 2.03 15.71 -5.02
N ARG A 111 0.80 15.22 -5.20
CA ARG A 111 0.34 14.50 -6.42
C ARG A 111 1.22 13.31 -6.75
N ALA A 112 1.55 12.53 -5.72
CA ALA A 112 2.24 11.25 -5.84
C ALA A 112 1.40 10.18 -5.14
N SER A 113 1.51 8.94 -5.59
CA SER A 113 0.90 7.79 -4.92
C SER A 113 1.97 6.73 -4.62
N LEU A 114 1.57 5.67 -3.92
CA LEU A 114 2.33 4.43 -3.84
C LEU A 114 1.87 3.40 -4.89
N GLY A 115 1.21 3.89 -5.94
CA GLY A 115 0.76 3.11 -7.09
C GLY A 115 -0.39 2.15 -6.77
N GLY A 116 -0.62 1.20 -7.66
CA GLY A 116 -1.46 0.04 -7.39
C GLY A 116 -2.91 0.12 -7.83
N PHE A 117 -3.76 -0.59 -7.08
CA PHE A 117 -5.16 -0.84 -7.42
C PHE A 117 -5.98 0.43 -7.59
N GLY A 118 -5.67 1.52 -6.90
CA GLY A 118 -6.37 2.80 -7.08
C GLY A 118 -6.23 3.36 -8.50
N ILE A 119 -5.07 3.19 -9.13
CA ILE A 119 -4.82 3.66 -10.51
C ILE A 119 -5.60 2.79 -11.51
N LEU A 120 -5.64 1.48 -11.27
CA LEU A 120 -6.45 0.55 -12.07
C LEU A 120 -7.95 0.82 -11.92
N ALA A 121 -8.42 1.03 -10.70
CA ALA A 121 -9.82 1.31 -10.41
C ALA A 121 -10.29 2.58 -11.10
N LEU A 122 -9.48 3.65 -11.06
CA LEU A 122 -9.77 4.89 -11.79
C LEU A 122 -9.74 4.69 -13.31
N TYR A 123 -8.78 3.93 -13.83
CA TYR A 123 -8.71 3.60 -15.25
C TYR A 123 -9.96 2.85 -15.73
N LEU A 124 -10.44 1.86 -14.97
CA LEU A 124 -11.64 1.09 -15.28
C LEU A 124 -12.92 1.91 -15.13
N GLN A 125 -12.95 2.84 -14.16
CA GLN A 125 -14.04 3.81 -14.04
C GLN A 125 -14.17 4.65 -15.31
N ASP A 126 -13.07 5.19 -15.81
CA ASP A 126 -13.10 6.04 -17.00
C ASP A 126 -13.36 5.26 -18.30
N ARG A 127 -12.93 4.00 -18.38
CA ARG A 127 -13.09 3.17 -19.59
C ARG A 127 -14.45 2.48 -19.69
N LEU A 128 -14.93 1.94 -18.57
CA LEU A 128 -16.08 1.03 -18.51
C LEU A 128 -17.24 1.62 -17.71
N GLY A 129 -17.09 2.80 -17.11
CA GLY A 129 -18.11 3.42 -16.25
C GLY A 129 -18.28 2.74 -14.90
N TRP A 130 -17.35 1.86 -14.51
CA TRP A 130 -17.42 1.13 -13.24
C TRP A 130 -17.15 2.06 -12.06
N ARG A 131 -17.77 1.82 -10.91
CA ARG A 131 -17.45 2.59 -9.69
C ARG A 131 -16.10 2.13 -9.17
N ALA A 132 -15.08 3.00 -9.17
CA ALA A 132 -13.73 2.67 -8.72
C ALA A 132 -13.70 2.03 -7.32
N GLY A 133 -14.56 2.48 -6.40
CA GLY A 133 -14.69 1.90 -5.06
C GLY A 133 -15.04 0.42 -5.07
N PHE A 134 -15.95 -0.04 -5.96
CA PHE A 134 -16.31 -1.45 -6.07
C PHE A 134 -15.21 -2.28 -6.72
N VAL A 135 -14.50 -1.72 -7.69
CA VAL A 135 -13.34 -2.38 -8.30
C VAL A 135 -12.25 -2.60 -7.26
N GLN A 136 -11.93 -1.57 -6.49
CA GLN A 136 -10.93 -1.67 -5.43
C GLN A 136 -11.35 -2.67 -4.35
N LEU A 137 -12.62 -2.62 -3.91
CA LEU A 137 -13.15 -3.57 -2.93
C LEU A 137 -13.09 -5.02 -3.45
N GLY A 138 -13.41 -5.26 -4.72
CA GLY A 138 -13.28 -6.58 -5.33
C GLY A 138 -11.83 -7.09 -5.32
N LEU A 139 -10.87 -6.23 -5.70
CA LEU A 139 -9.45 -6.57 -5.68
C LEU A 139 -8.93 -6.82 -4.25
N ASP A 140 -9.35 -6.02 -3.28
CA ASP A 140 -8.99 -6.19 -1.87
C ASP A 140 -9.58 -7.48 -1.29
N CYS A 141 -10.82 -7.84 -1.66
CA CYS A 141 -11.42 -9.12 -1.31
C CYS A 141 -10.60 -10.31 -1.85
N VAL A 142 -10.13 -10.24 -3.11
CA VAL A 142 -9.27 -11.28 -3.67
C VAL A 142 -7.99 -11.44 -2.87
N VAL A 143 -7.33 -10.33 -2.52
CA VAL A 143 -6.12 -10.36 -1.69
C VAL A 143 -6.40 -10.93 -0.30
N LEU A 144 -7.52 -10.57 0.32
CA LEU A 144 -7.93 -11.10 1.63
C LEU A 144 -8.16 -12.61 1.57
N VAL A 145 -8.88 -13.10 0.56
CA VAL A 145 -9.09 -14.55 0.36
C VAL A 145 -7.76 -15.29 0.19
N LEU A 146 -6.85 -14.75 -0.63
CA LEU A 146 -5.51 -15.33 -0.79
C LEU A 146 -4.68 -15.30 0.49
N SER A 147 -4.92 -14.33 1.38
CA SER A 147 -4.20 -14.23 2.66
C SER A 147 -4.52 -15.38 3.61
N PHE A 148 -5.70 -16.01 3.51
CA PHE A 148 -6.04 -17.22 4.27
C PHE A 148 -5.19 -18.44 3.89
N LEU A 149 -4.52 -18.43 2.74
CA LEU A 149 -3.63 -19.52 2.34
C LEU A 149 -2.26 -19.46 3.03
N VAL A 150 -1.88 -18.31 3.58
CA VAL A 150 -0.54 -18.06 4.12
C VAL A 150 -0.53 -17.56 5.57
N ALA A 151 -1.66 -17.11 6.10
CA ALA A 151 -1.75 -16.49 7.43
C ALA A 151 -2.84 -17.13 8.29
N SER A 152 -2.61 -17.12 9.61
CA SER A 152 -3.61 -17.58 10.58
C SER A 152 -4.79 -16.60 10.71
N PRO A 153 -5.97 -17.05 11.17
CA PRO A 153 -7.12 -16.15 11.37
C PRO A 153 -6.82 -14.94 12.27
N PHE A 154 -5.96 -15.12 13.28
CA PHE A 154 -5.55 -14.04 14.17
C PHE A 154 -4.69 -12.98 13.45
N VAL A 155 -3.74 -13.41 12.61
CA VAL A 155 -2.91 -12.52 11.79
C VAL A 155 -3.78 -11.76 10.79
N ILE A 156 -4.78 -12.42 10.21
CA ILE A 156 -5.72 -11.79 9.27
C ILE A 156 -6.57 -10.75 9.99
N LEU A 157 -7.06 -11.04 11.19
CA LEU A 157 -7.78 -10.06 12.00
C LEU A 157 -6.91 -8.82 12.30
N CYS A 158 -5.66 -9.02 12.70
CA CYS A 158 -4.70 -7.92 12.90
C CYS A 158 -4.41 -7.14 11.61
N SER A 159 -4.34 -7.84 10.47
CA SER A 159 -4.17 -7.23 9.15
C SER A 159 -5.38 -6.36 8.75
N VAL A 160 -6.59 -6.80 9.10
CA VAL A 160 -7.81 -6.00 8.94
C VAL A 160 -7.75 -4.76 9.83
N ILE A 161 -7.30 -4.88 11.09
CA ILE A 161 -7.09 -3.72 11.97
C ILE A 161 -6.11 -2.73 11.32
N ALA A 162 -4.98 -3.19 10.79
CA ALA A 162 -3.99 -2.34 10.11
C ALA A 162 -4.60 -1.61 8.91
N ALA A 163 -5.37 -2.33 8.09
CA ALA A 163 -6.07 -1.77 6.94
C ALA A 163 -7.12 -0.74 7.36
N VAL A 164 -7.88 -0.99 8.43
CA VAL A 164 -8.85 -0.05 8.97
C VAL A 164 -8.14 1.21 9.50
N THR A 165 -7.06 1.06 10.27
CA THR A 165 -6.29 2.21 10.80
C THR A 165 -5.71 3.06 9.67
N LEU A 166 -5.14 2.43 8.64
CA LEU A 166 -4.67 3.12 7.44
C LEU A 166 -5.82 3.89 6.78
N ASN A 167 -6.94 3.21 6.49
CA ASN A 167 -8.06 3.81 5.78
C ASN A 167 -8.76 4.91 6.59
N LEU A 168 -8.88 4.79 7.91
CA LEU A 168 -9.39 5.85 8.78
C LEU A 168 -8.45 7.05 8.81
N THR A 169 -7.14 6.81 8.87
CA THR A 169 -6.13 7.88 8.76
C THR A 169 -6.30 8.65 7.47
N LEU A 170 -6.50 7.95 6.35
CA LEU A 170 -6.83 8.56 5.07
C LEU A 170 -8.18 9.30 5.13
N ALA A 171 -9.27 8.63 5.49
CA ALA A 171 -10.63 9.19 5.42
C ALA A 171 -10.82 10.44 6.29
N ILE A 172 -10.24 10.48 7.49
CA ILE A 172 -10.38 11.61 8.42
C ILE A 172 -9.56 12.82 7.95
N ASN A 173 -8.38 12.59 7.38
CA ASN A 173 -7.43 13.66 7.07
C ASN A 173 -7.40 14.05 5.59
N HIS A 174 -7.91 13.20 4.71
CA HIS A 174 -8.01 13.47 3.29
C HIS A 174 -9.23 14.34 3.01
N ARG A 175 -9.05 15.66 3.05
CA ARG A 175 -10.08 16.62 2.66
C ARG A 175 -9.95 16.98 1.16
N THR A 176 -11.02 16.78 0.40
CA THR A 176 -11.08 17.06 -1.05
C THR A 176 -10.92 18.55 -1.39
N ASP A 177 -11.24 19.44 -0.46
CA ASP A 177 -11.18 20.91 -0.59
C ASP A 177 -9.75 21.46 -0.81
N ARG A 178 -8.70 20.76 -0.37
CA ARG A 178 -7.29 21.18 -0.52
C ARG A 178 -6.57 20.61 -1.75
N TYR A 179 -7.24 19.74 -2.51
CA TYR A 179 -6.62 19.01 -3.64
C TYR A 179 -7.22 19.37 -5.01
N ILE A 180 -8.26 20.22 -5.04
CA ILE A 180 -8.82 20.77 -6.28
C ILE A 180 -7.99 21.98 -6.69
N VAL A 181 -7.15 21.80 -7.71
CA VAL A 181 -6.58 22.93 -8.45
C VAL A 181 -7.38 23.01 -9.74
N ARG A 182 -8.07 24.14 -9.94
CA ARG A 182 -8.66 24.52 -11.23
C ARG A 182 -7.60 24.53 -12.32
#